data_AF-A0A843E365-F1
#
_entry.id   AF-A0A843E365-F1
#
_cell.length_a   1.000
_cell.length_b   1.000
_cell.length_c   1.000
_cell.angle_alpha   90.00
_cell.angle_beta   90.00
_cell.angle_gamma   90.00
#
_symmetry.space_group_name_H-M   'P 1'
#
loop_
_entity.id
_entity.type
_entity.pdbx_description
1 polymer ?
#
loop_
_entity_poly.entity_id
_entity_poly.type
_entity_poly.pdbx_seq_one_letter_code
_entity_poly.pdbx_strand_id
1 'polypeptide(L)'
;MLLNCSPKGRKGGVNSYAQIKREIKTVCREHPNELVTTLIDYSPLIELDLEYDNHGTVLDTVRSKEGAIEQDICMSNLIMNFELHEFEAYLYCNSDAYGEFGKNAPKRIREIVEKAGGPELINTDVNKLPSKRMNEVIKGYTDSKVYY
;
A
#
# COMPACT_ATOMS: atom_id res chain seq x y z
N MET A 1 15.80 6.76 0.73
CA MET A 1 16.63 5.84 1.55
C MET A 1 15.77 4.62 1.90
N LEU A 2 16.29 3.39 1.79
CA LEU A 2 15.54 2.19 2.19
C LEU A 2 15.61 2.03 3.72
N LEU A 3 14.46 1.85 4.36
CA LEU A 3 14.37 1.52 5.78
C LEU A 3 14.96 0.12 6.00
N ASN A 4 15.97 0.03 6.87
CA ASN A 4 16.70 -1.22 7.10
C ASN A 4 15.97 -2.04 8.19
N CYS A 5 14.79 -2.53 7.83
CA CYS A 5 13.83 -3.07 8.78
C CYS A 5 14.13 -4.49 9.29
N SER A 6 15.38 -4.99 9.27
CA SER A 6 15.69 -6.37 9.67
C SER A 6 16.78 -6.52 10.73
N PRO A 7 16.55 -7.31 11.80
CA PRO A 7 17.64 -7.92 12.54
C PRO A 7 18.42 -8.84 11.59
N LYS A 8 19.75 -8.87 11.71
CA LYS A 8 20.62 -9.76 10.91
C LYS A 8 20.07 -11.20 10.93
N GLY A 9 19.59 -11.69 9.77
CA GLY A 9 19.24 -13.10 9.57
C GLY A 9 17.75 -13.48 9.46
N ARG A 10 16.79 -12.53 9.40
CA ARG A 10 15.39 -12.83 9.04
C ARG A 10 14.96 -12.11 7.77
N LYS A 11 14.07 -12.75 6.99
CA LYS A 11 13.49 -12.21 5.76
C LYS A 11 12.88 -10.83 6.07
N GLY A 12 13.11 -9.86 5.18
CA GLY A 12 12.74 -8.46 5.36
C GLY A 12 11.29 -8.19 5.73
N GLY A 13 11.04 -7.04 6.35
CA GLY A 13 9.69 -6.56 6.68
C GLY A 13 9.69 -5.58 7.86
N VAL A 14 8.77 -4.62 7.84
CA VAL A 14 8.49 -3.74 8.97
C VAL A 14 7.81 -4.57 10.07
N ASN A 15 8.49 -4.80 11.19
CA ASN A 15 8.00 -5.73 12.23
C ASN A 15 7.28 -5.03 13.40
N SER A 16 7.39 -3.71 13.53
CA SER A 16 6.66 -2.92 14.53
C SER A 16 6.73 -1.42 14.26
N TYR A 17 5.75 -0.67 14.78
CA TYR A 17 5.77 0.79 14.73
C TYR A 17 7.02 1.39 15.40
N ALA A 18 7.48 0.82 16.51
CA ALA A 18 8.68 1.30 17.21
C ALA A 18 9.94 1.28 16.32
N GLN A 19 10.04 0.29 15.43
CA GLN A 19 11.11 0.20 14.44
C GLN A 19 10.99 1.31 13.39
N ILE A 20 9.81 1.49 12.79
CA ILE A 20 9.53 2.56 11.82
C ILE A 20 9.92 3.92 12.41
N LYS A 21 9.40 4.22 13.61
CA LYS A 21 9.64 5.48 14.31
C LYS A 21 11.14 5.78 14.48
N ARG A 22 11.91 4.78 14.90
CA ARG A 22 13.37 4.94 15.10
C ARG A 22 14.07 5.25 13.78
N GLU A 23 13.78 4.49 12.73
CA GLU A 23 14.46 4.63 11.45
C GLU A 23 14.10 5.95 10.75
N ILE A 24 12.82 6.32 10.71
CA ILE A 24 12.37 7.60 10.16
C ILE A 24 13.02 8.78 10.90
N LYS A 25 13.06 8.75 12.24
CA LYS A 25 13.74 9.81 13.02
C LYS A 25 15.22 9.93 12.68
N THR A 26 15.90 8.82 12.44
CA THR A 26 17.31 8.84 12.00
C THR A 26 17.44 9.52 10.64
N VAL A 27 16.67 9.09 9.64
CA VAL A 27 16.72 9.66 8.28
C VAL A 27 16.39 11.15 8.29
N CYS A 28 15.33 11.57 8.99
CA CYS A 28 14.94 12.98 9.07
C CYS A 28 16.04 13.86 9.68
N ARG A 29 16.81 13.34 10.64
CA ARG A 29 17.93 14.05 11.28
C ARG A 29 19.20 14.08 10.44
N GLU A 30 19.45 13.02 9.68
CA GLU A 30 20.58 12.97 8.73
C GLU A 30 20.35 13.91 7.54
N HIS A 31 19.09 14.16 7.18
CA HIS A 31 18.69 14.98 6.05
C HIS A 31 17.80 16.18 6.48
N PRO A 32 18.29 17.11 7.33
CA PRO A 32 17.47 18.16 7.93
C PRO A 32 16.95 19.22 6.95
N ASN A 33 17.56 19.32 5.76
CA ASN A 33 17.19 20.29 4.72
C ASN A 33 16.38 19.66 3.57
N GLU A 34 16.02 18.38 3.70
CA GLU A 34 15.29 17.64 2.68
C GLU A 34 13.94 17.18 3.24
N LEU A 35 12.93 17.10 2.38
CA LEU A 35 11.67 16.45 2.72
C LEU A 35 11.86 14.93 2.67
N VAL A 36 11.45 14.26 3.75
CA VAL A 36 11.49 12.81 3.89
C VAL A 36 10.07 12.28 3.77
N THR A 37 9.88 11.33 2.86
CA THR A 37 8.60 10.60 2.72
C THR A 37 8.83 9.10 2.69
N THR A 38 7.76 8.35 2.88
CA THR A 38 7.79 6.90 2.99
C THR A 38 7.09 6.22 1.80
N LEU A 39 7.55 5.02 1.48
CA LEU A 39 6.89 4.10 0.56
C LEU A 39 6.70 2.80 1.33
N ILE A 40 5.60 2.71 2.07
CA ILE A 40 5.31 1.61 3.00
C ILE A 40 3.94 1.06 2.65
N ASP A 41 3.87 -0.23 2.36
CA ASP A 41 2.62 -0.97 2.22
C ASP A 41 1.69 -0.77 3.43
N TYR A 42 0.48 -0.27 3.18
CA TYR A 42 -0.54 -0.20 4.21
C TYR A 42 -0.97 -1.60 4.63
N SER A 43 -0.61 -1.98 5.86
CA SER A 43 -1.09 -3.23 6.47
C SER A 43 -1.98 -2.93 7.67
N PRO A 44 -3.24 -3.41 7.69
CA PRO A 44 -4.09 -3.29 8.87
C PRO A 44 -3.57 -4.09 10.07
N LEU A 45 -2.58 -4.97 9.86
CA LEU A 45 -1.95 -5.78 10.92
C LEU A 45 -0.84 -5.02 11.67
N ILE A 46 -0.38 -3.87 11.17
CA ILE A 46 0.55 -3.02 11.91
C ILE A 46 -0.27 -2.27 12.95
N GLU A 47 -0.25 -2.76 14.19
CA GLU A 47 -0.84 -2.07 15.33
C GLU A 47 -0.06 -0.78 15.61
N LEU A 48 -0.78 0.34 15.60
CA LEU A 48 -0.29 1.63 16.05
C LEU A 48 -0.88 1.85 17.45
N ASP A 49 0.00 1.98 18.44
CA ASP A 49 -0.38 2.40 19.79
C ASP A 49 -0.49 3.94 19.84
N LEU A 50 -1.28 4.48 18.91
CA LEU A 50 -1.55 5.90 18.72
C LEU A 50 -3.04 6.09 18.51
N GLU A 51 -3.57 7.23 18.95
CA GLU A 51 -4.92 7.63 18.62
C GLU A 51 -4.98 8.10 17.18
N TYR A 52 -5.92 7.53 16.41
CA TYR A 52 -6.23 7.96 15.06
C TYR A 52 -7.73 7.79 14.82
N ASP A 53 -8.27 8.63 13.95
CA ASP A 53 -9.65 8.54 13.48
C ASP A 53 -9.78 7.40 12.46
N ASN A 54 -10.75 6.52 12.67
CA ASN A 54 -11.11 5.44 11.75
C ASN A 54 -12.55 5.57 11.22
N HIS A 55 -13.17 6.73 11.43
CA HIS A 55 -14.45 7.08 10.82
C HIS A 55 -14.25 7.50 9.37
N GLY A 56 -15.14 7.05 8.47
CA GLY A 56 -15.12 7.40 7.06
C GLY A 56 -14.60 6.29 6.15
N THR A 57 -13.89 6.68 5.09
CA THR A 57 -13.33 5.73 4.11
C THR A 57 -12.02 5.13 4.59
N VAL A 58 -11.55 4.07 3.93
CA VAL A 58 -10.22 3.51 4.18
C VAL A 58 -9.12 4.55 3.98
N LEU A 59 -9.28 5.45 2.99
CA LEU A 59 -8.33 6.53 2.74
C LEU A 59 -8.30 7.53 3.88
N ASP A 60 -9.46 7.87 4.47
CA ASP A 60 -9.53 8.75 5.63
C ASP A 60 -8.82 8.12 6.83
N THR A 61 -9.01 6.81 7.05
CA THR A 61 -8.32 6.06 8.11
C THR A 61 -6.80 6.04 7.89
N VAL A 62 -6.35 5.80 6.66
CA VAL A 62 -4.92 5.80 6.29
C VAL A 62 -4.30 7.17 6.57
N ARG A 63 -4.94 8.25 6.10
CA ARG A 63 -4.48 9.63 6.32
C ARG A 63 -4.44 10.00 7.79
N SER A 64 -5.43 9.55 8.56
CA SER A 64 -5.46 9.78 10.00
C SER A 64 -4.30 9.08 10.71
N LYS A 65 -3.98 7.84 10.30
CA LYS A 65 -2.79 7.12 10.79
C LYS A 65 -1.48 7.81 10.40
N GLU A 66 -1.36 8.28 9.15
CA GLU A 66 -0.18 9.05 8.70
C GLU A 66 0.01 10.29 9.59
N GLY A 67 -1.05 11.07 9.80
CA GLY A 67 -1.01 12.25 10.66
C GLY A 67 -0.66 11.93 12.12
N ALA A 68 -1.21 10.84 12.69
CA ALA A 68 -0.87 10.40 14.03
C ALA A 68 0.63 10.04 14.16
N ILE A 69 1.19 9.37 13.15
CA ILE A 69 2.62 9.02 13.10
C ILE A 69 3.48 10.28 12.96
N GLU A 70 3.11 11.20 12.08
CA GLU A 70 3.82 12.48 11.91
C GLU A 70 3.87 13.28 13.22
N GLN A 71 2.74 13.35 13.94
CA GLN A 71 2.65 14.02 15.24
C GLN A 71 3.53 13.35 16.30
N ASP A 72 3.51 12.01 16.39
CA ASP A 72 4.33 11.25 17.35
C ASP A 72 5.83 11.26 17.01
N ILE A 73 6.18 11.32 15.72
CA ILE A 73 7.57 11.45 15.28
C ILE A 73 8.08 12.88 15.52
N CYS A 74 7.25 13.88 15.25
CA CYS A 74 7.50 15.31 15.46
C CYS A 74 8.79 15.79 14.76
N MET A 75 8.91 15.46 13.46
CA MET A 75 9.97 15.95 12.58
C MET A 75 9.34 16.86 11.53
N SER A 76 9.78 18.11 11.44
CA SER A 76 9.17 19.12 10.55
C SER A 76 9.38 18.85 9.06
N ASN A 77 10.28 17.94 8.71
CA ASN A 77 10.59 17.55 7.34
C ASN A 77 10.03 16.18 6.97
N LEU A 78 9.16 15.58 7.79
CA LEU A 78 8.52 14.31 7.49
C LEU A 78 7.14 14.53 6.84
N ILE A 79 6.88 13.79 5.77
CA ILE A 79 5.57 13.60 5.16
C ILE A 79 5.33 12.10 5.06
N MET A 80 4.55 11.53 5.96
CA MET A 80 4.21 10.11 5.94
C MET A 80 3.36 9.78 4.72
N ASN A 81 3.63 8.62 4.13
CA ASN A 81 2.88 8.09 3.00
C ASN A 81 2.83 6.56 3.07
N PHE A 82 1.62 6.03 3.21
CA PHE A 82 1.29 4.63 3.12
C PHE A 82 0.71 4.32 1.73
N GLU A 83 1.22 3.26 1.11
CA GLU A 83 0.68 2.78 -0.16
C GLU A 83 -0.49 1.84 0.12
N LEU A 84 -1.70 2.31 -0.18
CA LEU A 84 -2.91 1.52 -0.02
C LEU A 84 -3.02 0.52 -1.18
N HIS A 85 -2.91 -0.78 -0.85
CA HIS A 85 -3.04 -1.87 -1.82
C HIS A 85 -2.07 -1.72 -3.00
N GLU A 86 -0.77 -1.55 -2.68
CA GLU A 86 0.31 -1.27 -3.64
C GLU A 86 0.26 -2.19 -4.87
N PHE A 87 0.18 -3.50 -4.65
CA PHE A 87 0.18 -4.48 -5.74
C PHE A 87 -1.01 -4.32 -6.68
N GLU A 88 -2.18 -4.02 -6.13
CA GLU A 88 -3.39 -3.78 -6.88
C GLU A 88 -3.37 -2.47 -7.64
N ALA A 89 -2.89 -1.40 -7.00
CA ALA A 89 -2.73 -0.12 -7.64
C ALA A 89 -1.91 -0.27 -8.92
N TYR A 90 -0.77 -0.97 -8.85
CA TYR A 90 0.05 -1.26 -10.02
C TYR A 90 -0.62 -2.21 -11.03
N LEU A 91 -1.35 -3.22 -10.56
CA LEU A 91 -2.00 -4.18 -11.45
C LEU A 91 -3.11 -3.52 -12.28
N TYR A 92 -3.81 -2.54 -11.72
CA TYR A 92 -4.99 -1.94 -12.33
C TYR A 92 -4.78 -0.52 -12.88
N CYS A 93 -3.59 0.09 -12.73
CA CYS A 93 -3.33 1.47 -13.17
C CYS A 93 -3.32 1.65 -14.70
N ASN A 94 -2.96 0.61 -15.47
CA ASN A 94 -2.90 0.67 -16.93
C ASN A 94 -3.79 -0.40 -17.56
N SER A 95 -5.03 -0.03 -17.88
CA SER A 95 -5.96 -0.95 -18.54
C SER A 95 -5.50 -1.43 -19.91
N ASP A 96 -4.75 -0.61 -20.64
CA ASP A 96 -4.42 -0.90 -22.05
C ASP A 96 -3.31 -1.95 -22.15
N ALA A 97 -2.50 -2.12 -21.11
CA ALA A 97 -1.53 -3.21 -20.98
C ALA A 97 -2.17 -4.61 -21.10
N TYR A 98 -3.49 -4.72 -20.89
CA TYR A 98 -4.22 -5.99 -20.97
C TYR A 98 -4.72 -6.35 -22.38
N GLY A 99 -4.42 -5.55 -23.40
CA GLY A 99 -4.91 -5.78 -24.77
C GLY A 99 -4.58 -7.16 -25.35
N GLU A 100 -3.43 -7.72 -24.95
CA GLU A 100 -2.97 -9.04 -25.41
C GLU A 100 -3.81 -10.21 -24.86
N PHE A 101 -4.53 -10.00 -23.75
CA PHE A 101 -5.41 -11.00 -23.14
C PHE A 101 -6.83 -10.99 -23.73
N GLY A 102 -7.08 -10.12 -24.70
CA GLY A 102 -8.31 -10.11 -25.50
C GLY A 102 -8.90 -8.71 -25.67
N LYS A 103 -9.67 -8.53 -26.74
CA LYS A 103 -10.25 -7.22 -27.12
C LYS A 103 -11.09 -6.55 -26.02
N ASN A 104 -11.71 -7.34 -25.14
CA ASN A 104 -12.54 -6.84 -24.06
C ASN A 104 -11.79 -6.68 -22.73
N ALA A 105 -10.55 -7.16 -22.61
CA ALA A 105 -9.80 -7.15 -21.35
C ALA A 105 -9.52 -5.73 -20.82
N PRO A 106 -9.05 -4.76 -21.64
CA PRO A 106 -8.89 -3.38 -21.18
C PRO A 106 -10.19 -2.74 -20.68
N LYS A 107 -11.31 -2.99 -21.37
CA LYS A 107 -12.63 -2.50 -20.95
C LYS A 107 -13.01 -3.07 -19.59
N ARG A 108 -12.79 -4.36 -19.37
CA ARG A 108 -13.11 -5.05 -18.13
C ARG A 108 -12.27 -4.55 -16.95
N ILE A 109 -10.99 -4.24 -17.18
CA ILE A 109 -10.12 -3.59 -16.18
C ILE A 109 -10.66 -2.22 -15.79
N ARG A 110 -11.05 -1.38 -16.76
CA ARG A 110 -11.66 -0.06 -16.47
C ARG A 110 -12.93 -0.18 -15.65
N GLU A 111 -13.82 -1.11 -15.99
CA GLU A 111 -15.04 -1.36 -15.22
C GLU A 111 -14.74 -1.80 -13.77
N ILE A 112 -13.66 -2.56 -13.54
CA ILE A 112 -13.24 -2.96 -12.19
C ILE A 112 -12.77 -1.75 -11.38
N VAL A 113 -11.94 -0.88 -11.99
CA VAL A 113 -11.42 0.34 -11.36
C VAL A 113 -12.55 1.33 -11.05
N GLU A 114 -13.43 1.59 -12.01
CA GLU A 114 -14.57 2.50 -11.85
C GLU A 114 -15.50 2.04 -10.72
N LYS A 115 -15.79 0.74 -10.64
CA LYS A 115 -16.62 0.17 -9.56
C LYS A 115 -15.96 0.29 -8.18
N ALA A 116 -14.62 0.29 -8.13
CA ALA A 116 -13.88 0.45 -6.88
C ALA A 116 -13.69 1.92 -6.48
N GLY A 117 -13.86 2.87 -7.41
CA GLY A 117 -13.58 4.30 -7.20
C GLY A 117 -12.11 4.67 -7.35
N GLY A 118 -11.26 3.76 -7.84
CA GLY A 118 -9.82 3.96 -8.02
C GLY A 118 -9.05 2.64 -7.89
N PRO A 119 -7.82 2.57 -8.46
CA PRO A 119 -7.03 1.33 -8.45
C PRO A 119 -6.56 0.95 -7.03
N GLU A 120 -6.21 1.94 -6.20
CA GLU A 120 -5.87 1.78 -4.77
C GLU A 120 -7.05 1.33 -3.90
N LEU A 121 -8.30 1.42 -4.39
CA LEU A 121 -9.50 1.02 -3.64
C LEU A 121 -9.97 -0.39 -3.99
N ILE A 122 -9.24 -1.09 -4.86
CA ILE A 122 -9.53 -2.46 -5.25
C ILE A 122 -9.04 -3.40 -4.14
N ASN A 123 -9.58 -3.33 -2.92
CA ASN A 123 -9.44 -4.39 -1.89
C ASN A 123 -10.31 -4.16 -0.64
N THR A 124 -11.63 -3.99 -0.79
CA THR A 124 -12.52 -3.75 0.38
C THR A 124 -13.13 -5.01 1.00
N ASP A 125 -12.85 -6.22 0.50
CA ASP A 125 -13.52 -7.44 1.00
C ASP A 125 -12.68 -8.72 0.77
N VAL A 126 -12.51 -9.54 1.82
CA VAL A 126 -11.78 -10.82 1.83
C VAL A 126 -12.35 -11.81 0.79
N ASN A 127 -13.64 -11.66 0.45
CA ASN A 127 -14.28 -12.49 -0.57
C ASN A 127 -14.02 -12.00 -2.01
N LYS A 128 -13.57 -10.76 -2.18
CA LYS A 128 -13.35 -10.10 -3.49
C LYS A 128 -11.89 -9.73 -3.70
N LEU A 129 -11.01 -10.65 -3.33
CA LEU A 129 -9.57 -10.46 -3.47
C LEU A 129 -9.21 -10.00 -4.89
N PRO A 130 -8.27 -9.07 -5.02
CA PRO A 130 -8.00 -8.41 -6.29
C PRO A 130 -7.45 -9.38 -7.35
N SER A 131 -6.71 -10.39 -6.90
CA SER A 131 -6.26 -11.53 -7.70
C SER A 131 -7.42 -12.39 -8.23
N LYS A 132 -8.50 -12.56 -7.47
CA LYS A 132 -9.69 -13.30 -7.91
C LYS A 132 -10.46 -12.55 -9.00
N ARG A 133 -10.53 -11.21 -8.91
CA ARG A 133 -11.14 -10.37 -9.97
C ARG A 133 -10.38 -10.48 -11.29
N MET A 134 -9.05 -10.65 -11.23
CA MET A 134 -8.23 -10.82 -12.42
C MET A 134 -8.56 -12.11 -13.19
N ASN A 135 -9.14 -13.14 -12.56
CA ASN A 135 -9.61 -14.34 -13.29
C ASN A 135 -10.72 -14.02 -14.31
N GLU A 136 -11.45 -12.92 -14.14
CA GLU A 136 -12.45 -12.46 -15.10
C GLU A 136 -11.81 -11.84 -16.35
N VAL A 137 -10.56 -11.38 -16.25
CA VAL A 137 -9.80 -10.72 -17.32
C VAL A 137 -8.83 -11.72 -17.98
N ILE A 138 -8.08 -12.44 -17.16
CA ILE A 138 -7.11 -13.46 -17.57
C ILE A 138 -7.54 -14.80 -16.98
N LYS A 139 -8.03 -15.70 -17.82
CA LYS A 139 -8.50 -17.01 -17.38
C LYS A 139 -7.35 -17.80 -16.74
N GLY A 140 -7.54 -18.27 -15.50
CA GLY A 140 -6.56 -19.08 -14.76
C GLY A 140 -5.46 -18.28 -14.06
N TYR A 141 -5.58 -16.96 -13.94
CA TYR A 141 -4.59 -16.09 -13.30
C TYR A 141 -4.21 -16.53 -11.87
N THR A 142 -5.18 -16.94 -11.06
CA THR A 142 -4.90 -17.44 -9.70
C THR A 142 -4.25 -18.81 -9.68
N ASP A 143 -4.48 -19.64 -10.70
CA ASP A 143 -3.93 -20.99 -10.78
C ASP A 143 -2.47 -20.96 -11.23
N SER A 144 -2.08 -19.93 -12.00
CA SER A 144 -0.68 -19.65 -12.35
C SER A 144 0.17 -19.10 -11.19
N LYS A 145 -0.43 -18.67 -10.07
CA LYS A 145 0.32 -18.18 -8.89
C LYS A 145 1.01 -19.28 -8.08
N VAL A 146 0.77 -20.56 -8.38
CA VAL A 146 1.25 -21.71 -7.59
C VAL A 146 2.74 -22.04 -7.84
N TYR A 147 3.42 -21.32 -8.74
CA TYR A 147 4.80 -21.63 -9.14
C TYR A 147 5.80 -20.49 -8.88
N TYR A 148 5.82 -19.86 -7.71
CA TYR A 148 6.99 -19.11 -7.22
C TYR A 148 7.03 -19.05 -5.69
#